data_AF-A0A2R6ABJ9-F1
#
_entry.id   AF-A0A2R6ABJ9-F1
#
_cell.length_a   1.000
_cell.length_b   1.000
_cell.length_c   1.000
_cell.angle_alpha   90.00
_cell.angle_beta   90.00
_cell.angle_gamma   90.00
#
_symmetry.space_group_name_H-M   'P 1'
#
loop_
_entity.id
_entity.type
_entity.pdbx_description
1 polymer ?
#
loop_
_entity_poly.entity_id
_entity_poly.type
_entity_poly.pdbx_seq_one_letter_code
_entity_poly.pdbx_strand_id
1 'polypeptide(L)'
;MNDEKPQGAVVFPKLGFEDRMKHVTLAKDSLGFGELKYNVTDKGTCCRCGACVAVCPVNVLDIDRVDSGVAINTGKCITCALCTWVCTGINKWEAPEEKPLGNYVEIFIATSANKRSGVQDGGVATTLVQYALEKGIIDGAVMVERNEEWITQPKIVTKPEDVPKYGTSTYWLVPLFPEVTEALEKLRLSKLAIVDVPCGIATARWLERIPKYKGKIALRIGLFCYESYYREEFMDEITRLTKTPVEEIAKIDIKKGKMVIELRNGARIGADLDQFSKFTWDSCWTCHDLTAEWSDISVGAIGNPREGTNVVIVRTEAGKKLIDQALKDGVILKLDDKVRIKTLTKIALRKKKRSLPEHPSQPKIGLKLVDEYKKPNPIEAFLMPFVATIIQVARKPVTVEYPKVRLRPSERFMGRHRLDLELCTGCSICARVCIDFSIEMVRMENGREYPSVDMATCSFCGLCVDYCPRYAITMTKEFELAGYNRHEMWYTPEQLSQTKEEESYGKEIYPKPHINVETVKPLTAQYDEE
;
A
#
# COMPACT_ATOMS: atom_id res chain seq x y z
N MET A 1 -14.33 -7.42 39.74
CA MET A 1 -14.80 -8.06 38.50
C MET A 1 -13.92 -7.52 37.40
N ASN A 2 -13.06 -8.40 36.88
CA ASN A 2 -11.89 -8.07 36.08
C ASN A 2 -12.21 -7.49 34.71
N ASP A 3 -11.29 -6.64 34.28
CA ASP A 3 -11.05 -6.11 32.95
C ASP A 3 -10.98 -7.18 31.86
N GLU A 4 -11.60 -6.89 30.71
CA GLU A 4 -11.09 -7.32 29.40
C GLU A 4 -11.24 -6.15 28.40
N LYS A 5 -10.15 -5.39 28.21
CA LYS A 5 -9.96 -4.53 27.03
C LYS A 5 -9.41 -5.39 25.88
N PRO A 6 -9.81 -5.14 24.62
CA PRO A 6 -9.27 -5.86 23.47
C PRO A 6 -7.76 -5.55 23.33
N GLN A 7 -6.93 -6.58 23.49
CA GLN A 7 -5.50 -6.56 23.19
C GLN A 7 -5.30 -6.49 21.66
N GLY A 8 -4.45 -5.56 21.19
CA GLY A 8 -3.91 -5.62 19.83
C GLY A 8 -3.70 -4.32 19.06
N ALA A 9 -3.95 -3.14 19.63
CA ALA A 9 -3.55 -1.87 19.00
C ALA A 9 -2.13 -1.48 19.46
N VAL A 10 -1.17 -1.50 18.53
CA VAL A 10 0.15 -0.89 18.76
C VAL A 10 -0.06 0.62 18.84
N VAL A 11 0.09 1.19 20.03
CA VAL A 11 0.07 2.64 20.23
C VAL A 11 1.40 3.19 19.72
N PHE A 12 1.39 3.87 18.57
CA PHE A 12 2.57 4.55 18.05
C PHE A 12 2.87 5.80 18.89
N PRO A 13 4.13 6.06 19.27
CA PRO A 13 4.49 7.31 19.92
C PRO A 13 4.28 8.49 18.98
N LYS A 14 3.76 9.60 19.50
CA LYS A 14 3.59 10.87 18.77
C LYS A 14 4.95 11.41 18.34
N LEU A 15 5.37 11.13 17.11
CA LEU A 15 6.61 11.64 16.53
C LEU A 15 6.32 12.87 15.65
N GLY A 16 7.10 13.94 15.87
CA GLY A 16 7.04 15.16 15.07
C GLY A 16 7.47 14.92 13.61
N PHE A 17 7.12 15.86 12.73
CA PHE A 17 7.40 15.81 11.29
C PHE A 17 8.86 15.46 10.94
N GLU A 18 9.83 16.01 11.69
CA GLU A 18 11.26 15.77 11.47
C GLU A 18 11.74 14.39 11.94
N ASP A 19 11.09 13.79 12.95
CA ASP A 19 11.47 12.48 13.48
C ASP A 19 10.80 11.33 12.72
N ARG A 20 9.65 11.58 12.08
CA ARG A 20 9.02 10.66 11.10
C ARG A 20 9.92 10.33 9.91
N MET A 21 10.92 11.18 9.63
CA MET A 21 11.85 11.05 8.51
C MET A 21 13.14 10.26 8.85
N LYS A 22 13.42 9.96 10.12
CA LYS A 22 14.78 9.60 10.57
C LYS A 22 15.12 8.11 10.66
N HIS A 23 14.27 7.18 10.25
CA HIS A 23 14.59 5.76 10.41
C HIS A 23 14.53 4.95 9.10
N VAL A 24 15.66 4.29 8.84
CA VAL A 24 16.00 3.32 7.78
C VAL A 24 16.35 3.91 6.41
N THR A 25 17.65 4.12 6.20
CA THR A 25 18.29 4.33 4.89
C THR A 25 18.26 3.02 4.11
N LEU A 26 17.33 2.88 3.18
CA LEU A 26 17.43 1.89 2.10
C LEU A 26 18.11 2.55 0.91
N ALA A 27 19.11 1.86 0.33
CA ALA A 27 19.83 2.35 -0.84
C ALA A 27 18.86 2.64 -2.00
N LYS A 28 19.24 3.62 -2.82
CA LYS A 28 18.53 4.11 -4.03
C LYS A 28 18.18 2.99 -5.03
N ASP A 29 18.76 1.81 -4.87
CA ASP A 29 18.63 0.61 -5.72
C ASP A 29 17.82 -0.54 -5.08
N SER A 30 17.07 -0.26 -4.00
CA SER A 30 16.27 -1.29 -3.31
C SER A 30 14.93 -1.55 -4.01
N LEU A 31 14.81 -2.68 -4.71
CA LEU A 31 13.55 -3.14 -5.30
C LEU A 31 12.45 -3.38 -4.23
N GLY A 32 11.19 -3.16 -4.61
CA GLY A 32 10.05 -3.42 -3.74
C GLY A 32 9.68 -2.24 -2.83
N PHE A 33 9.50 -2.48 -1.53
CA PHE A 33 9.00 -1.42 -0.65
C PHE A 33 10.00 -0.28 -0.44
N GLY A 34 11.31 -0.54 -0.57
CA GLY A 34 12.34 0.52 -0.50
C GLY A 34 12.17 1.57 -1.60
N GLU A 35 11.99 1.12 -2.85
CA GLU A 35 11.64 1.98 -3.98
C GLU A 35 10.34 2.75 -3.76
N LEU A 36 9.28 2.07 -3.27
CA LEU A 36 8.01 2.74 -2.95
C LEU A 36 8.21 3.84 -1.92
N LYS A 37 8.91 3.53 -0.82
CA LYS A 37 9.18 4.49 0.25
C LYS A 37 9.92 5.70 -0.32
N TYR A 38 11.00 5.48 -1.06
CA TYR A 38 11.81 6.55 -1.63
C TYR A 38 11.06 7.41 -2.65
N ASN A 39 10.31 6.79 -3.57
CA ASN A 39 9.66 7.51 -4.66
C ASN A 39 8.30 8.11 -4.29
N VAL A 40 7.66 7.60 -3.24
CA VAL A 40 6.28 7.95 -2.92
C VAL A 40 6.17 8.58 -1.55
N THR A 41 6.53 7.81 -0.53
CA THR A 41 6.36 8.22 0.87
C THR A 41 7.27 9.39 1.21
N ASP A 42 8.57 9.27 0.96
CA ASP A 42 9.58 10.28 1.31
C ASP A 42 9.47 11.54 0.44
N LYS A 43 8.82 11.43 -0.73
CA LYS A 43 8.50 12.56 -1.62
C LYS A 43 7.12 13.17 -1.35
N GLY A 44 6.38 12.71 -0.34
CA GLY A 44 5.05 13.23 -0.02
C GLY A 44 3.99 12.98 -1.10
N THR A 45 4.18 12.03 -2.02
CA THR A 45 3.21 11.74 -3.09
C THR A 45 2.28 10.56 -2.75
N CYS A 46 2.37 10.01 -1.55
CA CYS A 46 1.46 8.98 -1.06
C CYS A 46 0.02 9.50 -0.97
N CYS A 47 -0.94 8.78 -1.56
CA CYS A 47 -2.37 9.10 -1.48
C CYS A 47 -3.11 8.33 -0.37
N ARG A 48 -2.37 7.64 0.51
CA ARG A 48 -2.90 6.91 1.68
C ARG A 48 -4.03 5.92 1.34
N CYS A 49 -3.99 5.29 0.16
CA CYS A 49 -5.03 4.34 -0.25
C CYS A 49 -4.86 2.95 0.41
N GLY A 50 -3.64 2.59 0.84
CA GLY A 50 -3.36 1.28 1.44
C GLY A 50 -3.24 0.12 0.44
N ALA A 51 -3.17 0.38 -0.87
CA ALA A 51 -3.04 -0.69 -1.86
C ALA A 51 -1.72 -1.47 -1.76
N CYS A 52 -0.63 -0.83 -1.34
CA CYS A 52 0.63 -1.52 -1.05
C CYS A 52 0.47 -2.59 0.05
N VAL A 53 -0.29 -2.28 1.09
CA VAL A 53 -0.64 -3.20 2.18
C VAL A 53 -1.53 -4.32 1.64
N ALA A 54 -2.56 -3.96 0.88
CA ALA A 54 -3.51 -4.91 0.27
C ALA A 54 -2.83 -6.00 -0.60
N VAL A 55 -1.76 -5.65 -1.32
CA VAL A 55 -1.06 -6.59 -2.22
C VAL A 55 0.15 -7.26 -1.60
N CYS A 56 0.48 -6.98 -0.34
CA CYS A 56 1.67 -7.56 0.30
C CYS A 56 1.49 -9.07 0.51
N PRO A 57 2.25 -9.94 -0.17
CA PRO A 57 2.03 -11.39 -0.09
C PRO A 57 2.52 -11.99 1.24
N VAL A 58 3.40 -11.28 1.93
CA VAL A 58 3.99 -11.71 3.21
C VAL A 58 3.49 -10.91 4.41
N ASN A 59 2.50 -10.01 4.20
CA ASN A 59 1.87 -9.21 5.26
C ASN A 59 2.83 -8.44 6.18
N VAL A 60 3.93 -7.93 5.62
CA VAL A 60 4.92 -7.12 6.35
C VAL A 60 4.73 -5.62 6.16
N LEU A 61 3.68 -5.20 5.45
CA LEU A 61 3.38 -3.78 5.26
C LEU A 61 2.15 -3.43 6.09
N ASP A 62 2.19 -2.28 6.75
CA ASP A 62 1.07 -1.75 7.52
C ASP A 62 0.82 -0.28 7.18
N ILE A 63 -0.38 0.20 7.45
CA ILE A 63 -0.77 1.59 7.25
C ILE A 63 -1.74 2.01 8.34
N ASP A 64 -1.51 3.21 8.88
CA ASP A 64 -2.36 3.78 9.91
C ASP A 64 -3.79 4.00 9.38
N ARG A 65 -4.74 3.33 10.03
CA ARG A 65 -6.18 3.39 9.71
C ARG A 65 -6.91 4.57 10.38
N VAL A 66 -6.27 5.25 11.33
CA VAL A 66 -6.87 6.32 12.14
C VAL A 66 -6.28 7.67 11.73
N ASP A 67 -4.96 7.82 11.76
CA ASP A 67 -4.28 9.11 11.55
C ASP A 67 -3.43 9.15 10.27
N SER A 68 -2.79 10.29 10.02
CA SER A 68 -2.04 10.67 8.82
C SER A 68 -0.78 9.84 8.53
N GLY A 69 -0.77 8.55 8.88
CA GLY A 69 0.31 7.61 8.61
C GLY A 69 0.34 7.17 7.13
N VAL A 70 1.55 7.11 6.62
CA VAL A 70 1.92 6.48 5.35
C VAL A 70 2.22 5.00 5.59
N ALA A 71 2.25 4.20 4.54
CA ALA A 71 2.59 2.79 4.68
C ALA A 71 4.02 2.62 5.22
N ILE A 72 4.21 1.64 6.09
CA ILE A 72 5.49 1.26 6.71
C ILE A 72 5.76 -0.23 6.53
N ASN A 73 7.03 -0.64 6.61
CA ASN A 73 7.42 -2.05 6.64
C ASN A 73 7.67 -2.47 8.08
N THR A 74 6.89 -3.44 8.57
CA THR A 74 6.93 -3.99 9.93
C THR A 74 7.71 -5.31 10.00
N GLY A 75 8.21 -5.83 8.88
CA GLY A 75 8.89 -7.12 8.84
C GLY A 75 9.90 -7.29 7.70
N LYS A 76 10.17 -8.54 7.34
CA LYS A 76 11.12 -8.89 6.26
C LYS A 76 10.44 -8.83 4.90
N CYS A 77 10.72 -7.76 4.15
CA CYS A 77 10.23 -7.61 2.77
C CYS A 77 10.95 -8.57 1.81
N ILE A 78 10.19 -9.29 0.99
CA ILE A 78 10.71 -10.20 -0.05
C ILE A 78 10.94 -9.51 -1.42
N THR A 79 10.93 -8.17 -1.45
CA THR A 79 11.23 -7.34 -2.64
C THR A 79 10.44 -7.65 -3.93
N CYS A 80 9.25 -8.25 -3.82
CA CYS A 80 8.40 -8.66 -4.97
C CYS A 80 7.85 -7.53 -5.86
N ALA A 81 8.02 -6.26 -5.50
CA ALA A 81 7.55 -5.08 -6.25
C ALA A 81 6.03 -4.95 -6.51
N LEU A 82 5.17 -5.82 -5.94
CA LEU A 82 3.72 -5.67 -6.09
C LEU A 82 3.21 -4.32 -5.57
N CYS A 83 3.78 -3.85 -4.46
CA CYS A 83 3.40 -2.58 -3.85
C CYS A 83 3.73 -1.37 -4.75
N THR A 84 4.86 -1.37 -5.47
CA THR A 84 5.21 -0.31 -6.43
C THR A 84 4.32 -0.39 -7.66
N TRP A 85 4.01 -1.60 -8.13
CA TRP A 85 3.18 -1.81 -9.32
C TRP A 85 1.74 -1.28 -9.17
N VAL A 86 1.15 -1.38 -7.97
CA VAL A 86 -0.21 -0.86 -7.71
C VAL A 86 -0.24 0.57 -7.16
N CYS A 87 0.93 1.17 -6.93
CA CYS A 87 1.00 2.50 -6.32
C CYS A 87 0.60 3.59 -7.31
N THR A 88 -0.43 4.36 -6.99
CA THR A 88 -0.86 5.53 -7.78
C THR A 88 0.06 6.75 -7.66
N GLY A 89 0.93 6.78 -6.64
CA GLY A 89 2.00 7.78 -6.53
C GLY A 89 3.12 7.57 -7.57
N ILE A 90 3.37 6.32 -7.95
CA ILE A 90 4.34 5.94 -9.00
C ILE A 90 3.65 5.92 -10.35
N ASN A 91 2.58 5.14 -10.47
CA ASN A 91 1.83 4.96 -11.69
C ASN A 91 0.76 6.05 -11.79
N LYS A 92 1.26 7.28 -11.92
CA LYS A 92 0.40 8.42 -12.18
C LYS A 92 -0.26 8.23 -13.54
N TRP A 93 -1.56 8.43 -13.55
CA TRP A 93 -2.28 8.59 -14.80
C TRP A 93 -2.17 10.04 -15.26
N GLU A 94 -2.37 10.31 -16.55
CA GLU A 94 -2.57 11.65 -17.06
C GLU A 94 -3.87 11.66 -17.86
N ALA A 95 -4.82 12.46 -17.40
CA ALA A 95 -6.01 12.74 -18.18
C ALA A 95 -5.75 13.97 -19.07
N PRO A 96 -5.83 13.84 -20.41
CA PRO A 96 -5.40 14.88 -21.34
C PRO A 96 -6.13 16.21 -21.10
N GLU A 97 -5.41 17.34 -21.20
CA GLU A 97 -5.97 18.67 -20.97
C GLU A 97 -7.18 18.97 -21.87
N GLU A 98 -7.19 18.39 -23.08
CA GLU A 98 -8.28 18.51 -24.07
C GLU A 98 -9.62 17.96 -23.57
N LYS A 99 -9.60 17.08 -22.56
CA LYS A 99 -10.80 16.50 -21.93
C LYS A 99 -10.79 16.76 -20.43
N PRO A 100 -11.11 17.99 -19.99
CA PRO A 100 -10.97 18.37 -18.59
C PRO A 100 -11.79 17.55 -17.59
N LEU A 101 -12.89 16.94 -18.04
CA LEU A 101 -13.79 16.11 -17.22
C LEU A 101 -13.61 14.61 -17.47
N GLY A 102 -12.60 14.23 -18.25
CA GLY A 102 -12.41 12.88 -18.78
C GLY A 102 -13.44 12.48 -19.82
N ASN A 103 -13.38 11.22 -20.24
CA ASN A 103 -14.39 10.63 -21.13
C ASN A 103 -15.66 10.30 -20.32
N TYR A 104 -16.82 10.62 -20.89
CA TYR A 104 -18.11 10.27 -20.32
C TYR A 104 -19.16 10.08 -21.43
N VAL A 105 -20.18 9.31 -21.10
CA VAL A 105 -21.35 9.04 -21.95
C VAL A 105 -22.43 10.10 -21.72
N GLU A 106 -22.70 10.42 -20.44
CA GLU A 106 -23.77 11.33 -20.05
C GLU A 106 -23.37 12.14 -18.83
N ILE A 107 -23.90 13.36 -18.72
CA ILE A 107 -23.76 14.24 -17.56
C ILE A 107 -25.09 14.94 -17.27
N PHE A 108 -25.56 14.89 -16.03
CA PHE A 108 -26.86 15.47 -15.64
C PHE A 108 -26.91 15.81 -14.14
N ILE A 109 -27.99 16.49 -13.74
CA ILE A 109 -28.28 16.79 -12.32
C ILE A 109 -29.23 15.73 -11.77
N ALA A 110 -28.93 15.22 -10.58
CA ALA A 110 -29.78 14.26 -9.89
C ALA A 110 -29.83 14.46 -8.37
N THR A 111 -30.85 13.90 -7.74
CA THR A 111 -30.97 13.75 -6.29
C THR A 111 -31.56 12.39 -5.94
N SER A 112 -31.25 11.89 -4.76
CA SER A 112 -31.99 10.78 -4.16
C SER A 112 -33.46 11.17 -3.98
N ALA A 113 -34.38 10.24 -4.29
CA ALA A 113 -35.81 10.42 -4.04
C ALA A 113 -36.13 10.38 -2.53
N ASN A 114 -35.39 9.56 -1.78
CA ASN A 114 -35.56 9.35 -0.33
C ASN A 114 -34.39 9.95 0.44
N LYS A 115 -34.10 11.22 0.18
CA LYS A 115 -32.99 11.93 0.81
C LYS A 115 -33.14 12.00 2.33
N ARG A 116 -32.24 11.35 3.06
CA ARG A 116 -32.17 11.43 4.53
C ARG A 116 -31.47 12.71 5.00
N SER A 117 -31.76 13.11 6.24
CA SER A 117 -31.02 14.17 6.92
C SER A 117 -29.55 13.78 7.09
N GLY A 118 -28.64 14.77 7.03
CA GLY A 118 -27.20 14.57 7.23
C GLY A 118 -26.40 14.13 6.00
N VAL A 119 -27.04 13.60 4.94
CA VAL A 119 -26.33 13.21 3.71
C VAL A 119 -25.71 14.41 3.00
N GLN A 120 -24.53 14.22 2.41
CA GLN A 120 -23.88 15.27 1.62
C GLN A 120 -24.59 15.49 0.28
N ASP A 121 -24.83 16.76 -0.06
CA ASP A 121 -25.49 17.20 -1.29
C ASP A 121 -26.80 16.47 -1.59
N GLY A 122 -26.89 15.71 -2.69
CA GLY A 122 -28.09 15.02 -3.16
C GLY A 122 -28.17 13.53 -2.78
N GLY A 123 -27.16 12.98 -2.12
CA GLY A 123 -27.18 11.59 -1.65
C GLY A 123 -27.20 10.52 -2.75
N VAL A 124 -26.82 10.89 -3.98
CA VAL A 124 -26.87 9.98 -5.14
C VAL A 124 -25.92 8.80 -4.96
N ALA A 125 -24.66 9.04 -4.54
CA ALA A 125 -23.68 7.96 -4.37
C ALA A 125 -24.14 6.88 -3.38
N THR A 126 -24.58 7.30 -2.20
CA THR A 126 -25.13 6.41 -1.16
C THR A 126 -26.35 5.63 -1.64
N THR A 127 -27.26 6.31 -2.34
CA THR A 127 -28.47 5.68 -2.89
C THR A 127 -28.13 4.62 -3.94
N LEU A 128 -27.14 4.88 -4.79
CA LEU A 128 -26.71 3.92 -5.82
C LEU A 128 -26.05 2.68 -5.22
N VAL A 129 -25.24 2.83 -4.16
CA VAL A 129 -24.67 1.67 -3.44
C VAL A 129 -25.77 0.84 -2.80
N GLN A 130 -26.70 1.50 -2.07
CA GLN A 130 -27.81 0.83 -1.42
C GLN A 130 -28.64 0.05 -2.45
N TYR A 131 -29.05 0.72 -3.53
CA TYR A 131 -29.83 0.11 -4.59
C TYR A 131 -29.09 -1.04 -5.28
N ALA A 132 -27.78 -0.92 -5.50
CA ALA A 132 -26.99 -1.99 -6.10
C ALA A 132 -26.91 -3.24 -5.20
N LEU A 133 -26.85 -3.08 -3.87
CA LEU A 133 -26.95 -4.20 -2.92
C LEU A 133 -28.36 -4.81 -2.94
N GLU A 134 -29.43 -3.99 -2.90
CA GLU A 134 -30.83 -4.46 -2.93
C GLU A 134 -31.14 -5.30 -4.18
N LYS A 135 -30.56 -4.92 -5.32
CA LYS A 135 -30.73 -5.63 -6.59
C LYS A 135 -29.73 -6.77 -6.81
N GLY A 136 -28.83 -7.01 -5.86
CA GLY A 136 -27.79 -8.06 -5.98
C GLY A 136 -26.79 -7.82 -7.12
N ILE A 137 -26.65 -6.57 -7.57
CA ILE A 137 -25.65 -6.17 -8.57
C ILE A 137 -24.25 -6.26 -7.95
N ILE A 138 -24.16 -5.90 -6.68
CA ILE A 138 -22.99 -6.06 -5.82
C ILE A 138 -23.36 -6.92 -4.61
N ASP A 139 -22.39 -7.64 -4.05
CA ASP A 139 -22.53 -8.44 -2.82
C ASP A 139 -21.84 -7.78 -1.61
N GLY A 140 -21.12 -6.68 -1.83
CA GLY A 140 -20.64 -5.79 -0.78
C GLY A 140 -20.11 -4.47 -1.32
N ALA A 141 -19.87 -3.53 -0.41
CA ALA A 141 -19.23 -2.25 -0.70
C ALA A 141 -18.19 -1.94 0.37
N VAL A 142 -17.10 -1.28 -0.01
CA VAL A 142 -16.18 -0.67 0.95
C VAL A 142 -16.47 0.83 1.02
N MET A 143 -16.87 1.30 2.20
CA MET A 143 -17.29 2.68 2.46
C MET A 143 -16.52 3.25 3.64
N VAL A 144 -16.68 4.55 3.90
CA VAL A 144 -16.02 5.24 5.01
C VAL A 144 -17.04 5.50 6.12
N GLU A 145 -16.77 4.97 7.31
CA GLU A 145 -17.47 5.31 8.54
C GLU A 145 -16.77 6.49 9.21
N ARG A 146 -17.55 7.38 9.84
CA ARG A 146 -17.04 8.50 10.63
C ARG A 146 -17.72 8.48 11.99
N ASN A 147 -16.94 8.46 13.07
CA ASN A 147 -17.46 8.55 14.44
C ASN A 147 -17.73 10.01 14.85
N GLU A 148 -18.14 10.23 16.10
CA GLU A 148 -18.46 11.56 16.63
C GLU A 148 -17.23 12.46 16.81
N GLU A 149 -16.05 11.86 17.05
CA GLU A 149 -14.75 12.55 17.11
C GLU A 149 -14.19 12.88 15.72
N TRP A 150 -14.99 12.67 14.66
CA TRP A 150 -14.56 12.87 13.28
C TRP A 150 -13.34 12.01 12.91
N ILE A 151 -13.19 10.84 13.53
CA ILE A 151 -12.25 9.80 13.10
C ILE A 151 -12.95 8.94 12.06
N THR A 152 -12.22 8.62 10.98
CA THR A 152 -12.75 7.78 9.90
C THR A 152 -12.13 6.41 9.89
N GLN A 153 -12.92 5.40 9.55
CA GLN A 153 -12.41 4.07 9.29
C GLN A 153 -13.09 3.47 8.05
N PRO A 154 -12.34 2.70 7.24
CA PRO A 154 -12.93 1.90 6.18
C PRO A 154 -13.84 0.81 6.76
N LYS A 155 -15.00 0.59 6.13
CA LYS A 155 -15.98 -0.40 6.56
C LYS A 155 -16.48 -1.21 5.37
N ILE A 156 -16.55 -2.52 5.56
CA ILE A 156 -17.19 -3.44 4.60
C ILE A 156 -18.68 -3.49 4.93
N VAL A 157 -19.52 -3.17 3.95
CA VAL A 157 -20.97 -3.10 4.06
C VAL A 157 -21.58 -4.14 3.12
N THR A 158 -22.36 -5.06 3.66
CA THR A 158 -23.02 -6.14 2.87
C THR A 158 -24.55 -6.03 2.91
N LYS A 159 -25.08 -5.24 3.83
CA LYS A 159 -26.53 -5.06 4.04
C LYS A 159 -26.96 -3.70 3.51
N PRO A 160 -27.95 -3.62 2.60
CA PRO A 160 -28.41 -2.35 2.07
C PRO A 160 -28.88 -1.37 3.14
N GLU A 161 -29.53 -1.85 4.20
CA GLU A 161 -30.07 -1.03 5.28
C GLU A 161 -29.00 -0.28 6.09
N ASP A 162 -27.75 -0.73 6.05
CA ASP A 162 -26.62 -0.10 6.72
C ASP A 162 -25.99 1.03 5.90
N VAL A 163 -26.12 1.00 4.56
CA VAL A 163 -25.51 1.97 3.63
C VAL A 163 -25.79 3.44 3.98
N PRO A 164 -27.01 3.84 4.37
CA PRO A 164 -27.31 5.24 4.66
C PRO A 164 -26.46 5.88 5.77
N LYS A 165 -25.81 5.08 6.64
CA LYS A 165 -24.93 5.59 7.71
C LYS A 165 -23.64 6.22 7.17
N TYR A 166 -23.27 5.90 5.93
CA TYR A 166 -21.98 6.28 5.31
C TYR A 166 -22.12 7.42 4.29
N GLY A 167 -23.20 8.21 4.36
CA GLY A 167 -23.52 9.25 3.37
C GLY A 167 -22.89 10.63 3.61
N THR A 168 -21.98 10.75 4.57
CA THR A 168 -21.33 12.02 4.94
C THR A 168 -19.97 12.17 4.27
N SER A 169 -19.59 13.41 3.92
CA SER A 169 -18.24 13.67 3.42
C SER A 169 -17.22 13.77 4.54
N THR A 170 -16.04 13.24 4.26
CA THR A 170 -14.83 13.35 5.06
C THR A 170 -13.79 14.06 4.19
N TYR A 171 -13.04 14.99 4.76
CA TYR A 171 -12.14 15.87 4.00
C TYR A 171 -10.67 15.42 4.05
N TRP A 172 -10.41 14.16 4.42
CA TRP A 172 -9.09 13.53 4.42
C TRP A 172 -9.15 12.14 3.77
N LEU A 173 -7.97 11.61 3.43
CA LEU A 173 -7.81 10.34 2.74
C LEU A 173 -7.89 9.16 3.74
N VAL A 174 -8.50 8.05 3.31
CA VAL A 174 -8.72 6.85 4.13
C VAL A 174 -8.21 5.61 3.37
N PRO A 175 -7.45 4.70 4.00
CA PRO A 175 -6.90 3.53 3.32
C PRO A 175 -7.96 2.43 3.14
N LEU A 176 -8.70 2.44 2.03
CA LEU A 176 -9.80 1.48 1.78
C LEU A 176 -9.36 0.07 1.36
N PHE A 177 -8.19 -0.06 0.74
CA PHE A 177 -7.83 -1.28 0.02
C PHE A 177 -7.43 -2.50 0.88
N PRO A 178 -6.94 -2.35 2.12
CA PRO A 178 -6.85 -3.48 3.05
C PRO A 178 -8.22 -4.15 3.27
N GLU A 179 -9.30 -3.37 3.39
CA GLU A 179 -10.66 -3.87 3.59
C GLU A 179 -11.25 -4.48 2.32
N VAL A 180 -10.86 -3.98 1.14
CA VAL A 180 -11.16 -4.68 -0.13
C VAL A 180 -10.55 -6.08 -0.13
N THR A 181 -9.32 -6.23 0.36
CA THR A 181 -8.66 -7.53 0.47
C THR A 181 -9.38 -8.45 1.45
N GLU A 182 -9.69 -7.92 2.63
CA GLU A 182 -10.41 -8.64 3.67
C GLU A 182 -11.80 -9.10 3.20
N ALA A 183 -12.53 -8.25 2.48
CA ALA A 183 -13.81 -8.57 1.87
C ALA A 183 -13.74 -9.76 0.89
N LEU A 184 -12.69 -9.81 0.07
CA LEU A 184 -12.51 -10.90 -0.91
C LEU A 184 -12.03 -12.20 -0.27
N GLU A 185 -11.10 -12.12 0.70
CA GLU A 185 -10.44 -13.31 1.25
C GLU A 185 -11.18 -13.92 2.43
N LYS A 186 -11.64 -13.09 3.37
CA LYS A 186 -12.32 -13.56 4.58
C LYS A 186 -13.81 -13.71 4.37
N LEU A 187 -14.45 -12.70 3.76
CA LEU A 187 -15.90 -12.70 3.53
C LEU A 187 -16.31 -13.35 2.20
N ARG A 188 -15.33 -13.71 1.35
CA ARG A 188 -15.54 -14.39 0.05
C ARG A 188 -16.49 -13.65 -0.88
N LEU A 189 -16.55 -12.32 -0.76
CA LEU A 189 -17.31 -11.48 -1.66
C LEU A 189 -16.72 -11.50 -3.07
N SER A 190 -17.54 -11.22 -4.07
CA SER A 190 -17.19 -11.44 -5.47
C SER A 190 -17.54 -10.28 -6.39
N LYS A 191 -18.41 -9.36 -5.95
CA LYS A 191 -18.88 -8.19 -6.68
C LYS A 191 -18.90 -6.99 -5.75
N LEU A 192 -17.73 -6.40 -5.54
CA LEU A 192 -17.57 -5.25 -4.65
C LEU A 192 -17.87 -3.93 -5.35
N ALA A 193 -18.50 -3.01 -4.63
CA ALA A 193 -18.47 -1.59 -4.93
C ALA A 193 -17.36 -0.86 -4.17
N ILE A 194 -16.73 0.10 -4.84
CA ILE A 194 -15.81 1.05 -4.22
C ILE A 194 -16.38 2.46 -4.41
N VAL A 195 -16.52 3.18 -3.29
CA VAL A 195 -16.84 4.60 -3.28
C VAL A 195 -15.63 5.36 -2.77
N ASP A 196 -14.98 6.13 -3.63
CA ASP A 196 -13.77 6.85 -3.25
C ASP A 196 -13.56 8.08 -4.11
N VAL A 197 -12.65 8.95 -3.68
CA VAL A 197 -12.14 10.08 -4.44
C VAL A 197 -11.23 9.61 -5.58
N PRO A 198 -10.82 10.50 -6.52
CA PRO A 198 -10.16 10.10 -7.76
C PRO A 198 -8.92 9.22 -7.60
N CYS A 199 -8.04 9.49 -6.63
CA CYS A 199 -6.84 8.68 -6.40
C CYS A 199 -7.18 7.25 -5.92
N GLY A 200 -8.24 7.08 -5.15
CA GLY A 200 -8.77 5.78 -4.75
C GLY A 200 -9.34 5.01 -5.93
N ILE A 201 -10.16 5.65 -6.75
CA ILE A 201 -10.71 5.04 -7.97
C ILE A 201 -9.61 4.61 -8.95
N ALA A 202 -8.57 5.44 -9.14
CA ALA A 202 -7.42 5.05 -9.93
C ALA A 202 -6.69 3.83 -9.33
N THR A 203 -6.55 3.80 -8.00
CA THR A 203 -5.95 2.66 -7.29
C THR A 203 -6.75 1.36 -7.50
N ALA A 204 -8.08 1.42 -7.45
CA ALA A 204 -8.93 0.26 -7.72
C ALA A 204 -8.62 -0.35 -9.09
N ARG A 205 -8.44 0.49 -10.11
CA ARG A 205 -8.12 0.06 -11.48
C ARG A 205 -6.74 -0.57 -11.60
N TRP A 206 -5.76 -0.06 -10.86
CA TRP A 206 -4.44 -0.69 -10.77
C TRP A 206 -4.50 -2.07 -10.10
N LEU A 207 -5.27 -2.19 -9.02
CA LEU A 207 -5.45 -3.47 -8.31
C LEU A 207 -6.06 -4.55 -9.19
N GLU A 208 -7.01 -4.22 -10.08
CA GLU A 208 -7.64 -5.18 -10.98
C GLU A 208 -6.66 -5.86 -11.97
N ARG A 209 -5.45 -5.32 -12.12
CA ARG A 209 -4.38 -5.96 -12.91
C ARG A 209 -3.78 -7.15 -12.18
N ILE A 210 -3.93 -7.22 -10.86
CA ILE A 210 -3.53 -8.39 -10.07
C ILE A 210 -4.64 -9.45 -10.19
N PRO A 211 -4.30 -10.72 -10.50
CA PRO A 211 -5.28 -11.80 -10.66
C PRO A 211 -6.29 -11.93 -9.51
N LYS A 212 -5.86 -11.66 -8.27
CA LYS A 212 -6.70 -11.69 -7.06
C LYS A 212 -7.91 -10.74 -7.11
N TYR A 213 -7.77 -9.55 -7.69
CA TYR A 213 -8.86 -8.54 -7.73
C TYR A 213 -9.57 -8.49 -9.08
N LYS A 214 -9.02 -9.11 -10.12
CA LYS A 214 -9.56 -9.07 -11.48
C LYS A 214 -11.00 -9.55 -11.53
N GLY A 215 -11.91 -8.69 -11.99
CA GLY A 215 -13.33 -8.99 -12.11
C GLY A 215 -14.09 -9.06 -10.78
N LYS A 216 -13.47 -8.67 -9.67
CA LYS A 216 -14.09 -8.67 -8.32
C LYS A 216 -14.65 -7.31 -7.92
N ILE A 217 -14.15 -6.23 -8.51
CA ILE A 217 -14.66 -4.87 -8.32
C ILE A 217 -15.70 -4.63 -9.41
N ALA A 218 -16.99 -4.81 -9.06
CA ALA A 218 -18.09 -4.72 -10.02
C ALA A 218 -18.55 -3.28 -10.28
N LEU A 219 -18.35 -2.37 -9.31
CA LEU A 219 -18.82 -0.99 -9.40
C LEU A 219 -17.83 0.01 -8.77
N ARG A 220 -17.55 1.11 -9.46
CA ARG A 220 -16.71 2.21 -8.99
C ARG A 220 -17.51 3.51 -9.03
N ILE A 221 -17.85 4.05 -7.87
CA ILE A 221 -18.50 5.35 -7.74
C ILE A 221 -17.45 6.37 -7.30
N GLY A 222 -17.07 7.26 -8.20
CA GLY A 222 -16.06 8.27 -7.95
C GLY A 222 -16.64 9.57 -7.39
N LEU A 223 -16.14 10.03 -6.25
CA LEU A 223 -16.53 11.33 -5.69
C LEU A 223 -15.69 12.44 -6.30
N PHE A 224 -16.30 13.61 -6.57
CA PHE A 224 -15.51 14.78 -6.96
C PHE A 224 -14.61 15.21 -5.80
N CYS A 225 -13.34 15.47 -6.08
CA CYS A 225 -12.39 15.88 -5.05
C CYS A 225 -11.40 16.90 -5.61
N TYR A 226 -11.33 18.06 -4.96
CA TYR A 226 -10.35 19.09 -5.30
C TYR A 226 -9.07 18.91 -4.48
N GLU A 227 -9.21 18.74 -3.17
CA GLU A 227 -8.13 18.47 -2.24
C GLU A 227 -8.66 17.78 -0.98
N SER A 228 -7.75 17.13 -0.28
CA SER A 228 -7.95 16.51 1.02
C SER A 228 -6.92 17.08 1.98
N TYR A 229 -7.18 17.01 3.28
CA TYR A 229 -6.38 17.67 4.32
C TYR A 229 -5.81 16.66 5.32
N TYR A 230 -4.81 17.08 6.06
CA TYR A 230 -4.38 16.41 7.28
C TYR A 230 -5.45 16.61 8.37
N ARG A 231 -5.98 15.52 8.93
CA ARG A 231 -7.17 15.52 9.79
C ARG A 231 -6.99 16.38 11.03
N GLU A 232 -5.92 16.16 11.78
CA GLU A 232 -5.68 16.82 13.07
C GLU A 232 -5.61 18.34 12.88
N GLU A 233 -4.73 18.80 11.99
CA GLU A 233 -4.52 20.22 11.73
C GLU A 233 -5.78 20.90 11.17
N PHE A 234 -6.54 20.19 10.34
CA PHE A 234 -7.80 20.67 9.82
C PHE A 234 -8.87 20.82 10.91
N MET A 235 -9.02 19.81 11.79
CA MET A 235 -10.01 19.84 12.87
C MET A 235 -9.62 20.79 14.00
N ASP A 236 -8.33 20.95 14.28
CA ASP A 236 -7.79 21.95 15.21
C ASP A 236 -8.11 23.37 14.72
N GLU A 237 -7.93 23.65 13.43
CA GLU A 237 -8.30 24.94 12.86
C GLU A 237 -9.81 25.19 12.96
N ILE A 238 -10.63 24.18 12.70
CA ILE A 238 -12.09 24.32 12.85
C ILE A 238 -12.46 24.61 14.30
N THR A 239 -11.90 23.85 15.25
CA THR A 239 -12.11 24.06 16.69
C THR A 239 -11.69 25.47 17.11
N ARG A 240 -10.57 25.98 16.57
CA ARG A 240 -10.09 27.35 16.79
C ARG A 240 -11.07 28.40 16.27
N LEU A 241 -11.64 28.18 15.08
CA LEU A 241 -12.59 29.10 14.43
C LEU A 241 -13.98 29.09 15.10
N THR A 242 -14.49 27.91 15.46
CA THR A 242 -15.82 27.75 16.06
C THR A 242 -15.80 27.93 17.58
N LYS A 243 -14.63 27.84 18.23
CA LYS A 243 -14.46 27.78 19.69
C LYS A 243 -15.33 26.70 20.33
N THR A 244 -15.53 25.60 19.62
CA THR A 244 -16.44 24.51 19.99
C THR A 244 -15.72 23.18 19.80
N PRO A 245 -15.87 22.22 20.72
CA PRO A 245 -15.26 20.90 20.58
C PRO A 245 -15.77 20.14 19.35
N VAL A 246 -14.99 19.16 18.88
CA VAL A 246 -15.19 18.48 17.58
C VAL A 246 -16.53 17.74 17.52
N GLU A 247 -16.97 17.18 18.64
CA GLU A 247 -18.17 16.36 18.77
C GLU A 247 -19.45 17.15 18.47
N GLU A 248 -19.41 18.46 18.68
CA GLU A 248 -20.52 19.39 18.41
C GLU A 248 -20.61 19.81 16.94
N ILE A 249 -19.64 19.42 16.10
CA ILE A 249 -19.66 19.72 14.68
C ILE A 249 -20.54 18.68 13.98
N ALA A 250 -21.70 19.11 13.47
CA ALA A 250 -22.65 18.23 12.78
C ALA A 250 -22.21 17.97 11.33
N LYS A 251 -21.83 19.03 10.62
CA LYS A 251 -21.55 18.97 9.18
C LYS A 251 -20.53 20.01 8.74
N ILE A 252 -19.72 19.65 7.75
CA ILE A 252 -18.79 20.55 7.07
C ILE A 252 -19.08 20.47 5.57
N ASP A 253 -19.20 21.62 4.92
CA ASP A 253 -19.51 21.73 3.50
C ASP A 253 -18.60 22.76 2.82
N ILE A 254 -18.35 22.62 1.51
CA ILE A 254 -17.60 23.60 0.73
C ILE A 254 -18.55 24.25 -0.27
N LYS A 255 -18.93 25.51 0.00
CA LYS A 255 -19.87 26.26 -0.82
C LYS A 255 -19.27 27.57 -1.29
N LYS A 256 -19.24 27.76 -2.62
CA LYS A 256 -18.83 29.03 -3.26
C LYS A 256 -17.49 29.59 -2.73
N GLY A 257 -16.51 28.71 -2.49
CA GLY A 257 -15.19 29.10 -1.99
C GLY A 257 -15.10 29.31 -0.47
N LYS A 258 -16.14 28.96 0.28
CA LYS A 258 -16.15 28.98 1.74
C LYS A 258 -16.34 27.60 2.33
N MET A 259 -15.60 27.33 3.40
CA MET A 259 -15.85 26.25 4.34
C MET A 259 -17.07 26.65 5.19
N VAL A 260 -18.14 25.88 5.15
CA VAL A 260 -19.36 26.09 5.93
C VAL A 260 -19.44 25.00 6.98
N ILE A 261 -19.30 25.39 8.24
CA ILE A 261 -19.30 24.51 9.40
C ILE A 261 -20.65 24.67 10.09
N GLU A 262 -21.42 23.60 10.18
CA GLU A 262 -22.71 23.54 10.85
C GLU A 262 -22.57 22.76 12.16
N LEU A 263 -22.92 23.41 13.27
CA LEU A 263 -22.89 22.82 14.61
C LEU A 263 -24.21 22.10 14.91
N ARG A 264 -24.20 21.18 15.87
CA ARG A 264 -25.40 20.44 16.32
C ARG A 264 -26.51 21.34 16.86
N ASN A 265 -26.14 22.50 17.41
CA ASN A 265 -27.10 23.54 17.85
C ASN A 265 -27.71 24.35 16.68
N GLY A 266 -27.36 24.05 15.43
CA GLY A 266 -27.85 24.72 14.22
C GLY A 266 -27.08 25.98 13.80
N ALA A 267 -26.09 26.43 14.58
CA ALA A 267 -25.26 27.56 14.20
C ALA A 267 -24.39 27.22 12.98
N ARG A 268 -24.19 28.21 12.10
CA ARG A 268 -23.38 28.07 10.88
C ARG A 268 -22.26 29.08 10.86
N ILE A 269 -21.03 28.59 10.80
CA ILE A 269 -19.80 29.40 10.69
C ILE A 269 -19.25 29.26 9.28
N GLY A 270 -18.90 30.38 8.67
CA GLY A 270 -18.23 30.42 7.37
C GLY A 270 -16.77 30.82 7.53
N ALA A 271 -15.86 30.09 6.90
CA ALA A 271 -14.44 30.42 6.82
C ALA A 271 -13.97 30.38 5.36
N ASP A 272 -12.97 31.19 5.02
CA ASP A 272 -12.44 31.21 3.66
C ASP A 272 -11.63 29.93 3.40
N LEU A 273 -11.89 29.29 2.25
CA LEU A 273 -11.28 28.00 1.91
C LEU A 273 -9.75 28.06 1.86
N ASP A 274 -9.19 29.20 1.43
CA ASP A 274 -7.75 29.40 1.31
C ASP A 274 -7.00 29.25 2.66
N GLN A 275 -7.68 29.47 3.80
CA GLN A 275 -7.09 29.29 5.14
C GLN A 275 -6.71 27.83 5.41
N PHE A 276 -7.41 26.88 4.79
CA PHE A 276 -7.19 25.44 4.94
C PHE A 276 -6.16 24.88 3.96
N SER A 277 -5.77 25.65 2.93
CA SER A 277 -4.83 25.19 1.89
C SER A 277 -3.48 24.74 2.46
N LYS A 278 -3.04 25.32 3.58
CA LYS A 278 -1.80 24.94 4.29
C LYS A 278 -1.84 23.56 4.95
N PHE A 279 -3.03 23.00 5.16
CA PHE A 279 -3.25 21.66 5.71
C PHE A 279 -3.51 20.64 4.62
N THR A 280 -3.39 21.01 3.35
CA THR A 280 -3.61 20.10 2.22
C THR A 280 -2.65 18.93 2.29
N TRP A 281 -3.18 17.73 2.12
CA TRP A 281 -2.40 16.51 2.00
C TRP A 281 -1.46 16.59 0.79
N ASP A 282 -0.18 16.27 0.97
CA ASP A 282 0.86 16.62 0.01
C ASP A 282 0.64 16.06 -1.40
N SER A 283 0.14 14.83 -1.50
CA SER A 283 -0.11 14.21 -2.81
C SER A 283 -1.20 14.92 -3.63
N CYS A 284 -2.09 15.69 -2.99
CA CYS A 284 -3.12 16.48 -3.68
C CYS A 284 -2.52 17.56 -4.59
N TRP A 285 -1.29 18.02 -4.32
CA TRP A 285 -0.57 18.98 -5.17
C TRP A 285 -0.12 18.38 -6.49
N THR A 286 -0.02 17.06 -6.60
CA THR A 286 0.35 16.38 -7.85
C THR A 286 -0.84 15.65 -8.49
N CYS A 287 -2.03 15.81 -7.92
CA CYS A 287 -3.26 15.18 -8.40
C CYS A 287 -3.98 16.07 -9.43
N HIS A 288 -4.17 15.54 -10.63
CA HIS A 288 -4.73 16.21 -11.81
C HIS A 288 -6.21 15.80 -12.10
N ASP A 289 -6.82 14.97 -11.25
CA ASP A 289 -8.17 14.47 -11.46
C ASP A 289 -9.14 15.08 -10.43
N LEU A 290 -10.12 15.83 -10.91
CA LEU A 290 -11.20 16.39 -10.09
C LEU A 290 -12.42 15.46 -10.02
N THR A 291 -12.72 14.76 -11.11
CA THR A 291 -14.04 14.15 -11.36
C THR A 291 -14.00 12.64 -11.32
N ALA A 292 -12.92 12.02 -10.86
CA ALA A 292 -12.74 10.58 -10.79
C ALA A 292 -12.97 9.93 -12.15
N GLU A 293 -12.10 10.25 -13.10
CA GLU A 293 -12.26 9.96 -14.52
C GLU A 293 -12.27 8.47 -14.86
N TRP A 294 -11.79 7.64 -13.94
CA TRP A 294 -11.71 6.18 -14.07
C TRP A 294 -12.87 5.41 -13.41
N SER A 295 -13.85 6.13 -12.86
CA SER A 295 -15.03 5.53 -12.26
C SER A 295 -16.00 5.00 -13.31
N ASP A 296 -16.99 4.21 -12.87
CA ASP A 296 -18.15 3.86 -13.70
C ASP A 296 -19.16 5.00 -13.69
N ILE A 297 -19.31 5.64 -12.53
CA ILE A 297 -20.16 6.80 -12.27
C ILE A 297 -19.39 7.77 -11.39
N SER A 298 -19.35 9.06 -11.74
CA SER A 298 -18.86 10.11 -10.86
C SER A 298 -19.98 10.94 -10.28
N VAL A 299 -19.85 11.36 -9.01
CA VAL A 299 -20.85 12.12 -8.28
C VAL A 299 -20.17 13.27 -7.53
N GLY A 300 -20.74 14.49 -7.61
CA GLY A 300 -20.26 15.59 -6.78
C GLY A 300 -21.13 16.83 -6.82
N ALA A 301 -20.72 17.87 -6.08
CA ALA A 301 -21.47 19.13 -5.98
C ALA A 301 -21.06 20.17 -7.02
N ILE A 302 -19.78 20.18 -7.41
CA ILE A 302 -19.22 21.26 -8.24
C ILE A 302 -19.95 21.32 -9.58
N GLY A 303 -20.54 22.48 -9.87
CA GLY A 303 -21.32 22.71 -11.08
C GLY A 303 -22.83 22.45 -10.93
N ASN A 304 -23.31 22.08 -9.73
CA ASN A 304 -24.74 22.03 -9.45
C ASN A 304 -25.35 23.44 -9.43
N PRO A 305 -26.57 23.63 -9.98
CA PRO A 305 -27.26 24.92 -9.92
C PRO A 305 -28.10 25.08 -8.65
N ARG A 306 -28.43 23.97 -7.97
CA ARG A 306 -29.34 23.91 -6.83
C ARG A 306 -28.72 23.14 -5.67
N GLU A 307 -28.80 23.71 -4.46
CA GLU A 307 -28.34 23.02 -3.26
C GLU A 307 -29.07 21.70 -3.04
N GLY A 308 -28.35 20.72 -2.50
CA GLY A 308 -28.92 19.42 -2.21
C GLY A 308 -29.14 18.54 -3.43
N THR A 309 -28.46 18.83 -4.54
CA THR A 309 -28.42 18.03 -5.77
C THR A 309 -26.97 17.69 -6.11
N ASN A 310 -26.76 16.62 -6.87
CA ASN A 310 -25.45 16.24 -7.39
C ASN A 310 -25.38 16.41 -8.90
N VAL A 311 -24.19 16.75 -9.39
CA VAL A 311 -23.80 16.45 -10.77
C VAL A 311 -23.42 14.97 -10.83
N VAL A 312 -23.99 14.25 -11.78
CA VAL A 312 -23.70 12.83 -12.06
C VAL A 312 -23.06 12.74 -13.44
N ILE A 313 -21.92 12.07 -13.53
CA ILE A 313 -21.22 11.78 -14.78
C ILE A 313 -21.20 10.26 -14.98
N VAL A 314 -21.77 9.78 -16.06
CA VAL A 314 -21.81 8.35 -16.41
C VAL A 314 -20.69 8.05 -17.40
N ARG A 315 -19.84 7.07 -17.10
CA ARG A 315 -18.61 6.82 -17.90
C ARG A 315 -18.59 5.47 -18.59
N THR A 316 -19.08 4.43 -17.93
CA THR A 316 -19.05 3.06 -18.46
C THR A 316 -20.45 2.53 -18.73
N GLU A 317 -20.54 1.48 -19.54
CA GLU A 317 -21.80 0.79 -19.81
C GLU A 317 -22.43 0.21 -18.54
N ALA A 318 -21.59 -0.35 -17.64
CA ALA A 318 -22.04 -0.81 -16.32
C ALA A 318 -22.65 0.32 -15.49
N GLY A 319 -21.99 1.49 -15.47
CA GLY A 319 -22.52 2.68 -14.82
C GLY A 319 -23.84 3.16 -15.42
N LYS A 320 -23.94 3.17 -16.76
CA LYS A 320 -25.16 3.56 -17.46
C LYS A 320 -26.33 2.64 -17.14
N LYS A 321 -26.11 1.32 -17.17
CA LYS A 321 -27.14 0.33 -16.85
C LYS A 321 -27.68 0.52 -15.43
N LEU A 322 -26.81 0.77 -14.45
CA LEU A 322 -27.21 1.03 -13.07
C LEU A 322 -28.04 2.32 -12.95
N ILE A 323 -27.57 3.40 -13.58
CA ILE A 323 -28.27 4.70 -13.57
C ILE A 323 -29.66 4.61 -14.21
N ASP A 324 -29.76 3.99 -15.39
CA ASP A 324 -31.03 3.85 -16.10
C ASP A 324 -32.04 3.05 -15.27
N GLN A 325 -31.59 1.97 -14.61
CA GLN A 325 -32.41 1.18 -13.69
C GLN A 325 -32.83 1.99 -12.47
N ALA A 326 -31.91 2.72 -11.84
CA ALA A 326 -32.19 3.52 -10.66
C ALA A 326 -33.15 4.70 -10.95
N LEU A 327 -33.07 5.30 -12.14
CA LEU A 327 -34.02 6.32 -12.61
C LEU A 327 -35.40 5.71 -12.90
N LYS A 328 -35.43 4.55 -13.56
CA LYS A 328 -36.68 3.84 -13.87
C LYS A 328 -37.43 3.40 -12.62
N ASP A 329 -36.70 2.90 -11.62
CA ASP A 329 -37.27 2.49 -10.33
C ASP A 329 -37.55 3.68 -9.40
N GLY A 330 -37.21 4.90 -9.81
CA GLY A 330 -37.53 6.14 -9.08
C GLY A 330 -36.76 6.33 -7.78
N VAL A 331 -35.66 5.61 -7.56
CA VAL A 331 -34.82 5.78 -6.34
C VAL A 331 -33.93 7.01 -6.42
N ILE A 332 -33.58 7.43 -7.63
CA ILE A 332 -32.98 8.73 -7.93
C ILE A 332 -33.84 9.49 -8.94
N LEU A 333 -33.83 10.81 -8.85
CA LEU A 333 -34.59 11.71 -9.71
C LEU A 333 -33.61 12.51 -10.56
N LYS A 334 -33.74 12.43 -11.88
CA LYS A 334 -33.07 13.32 -12.83
C LYS A 334 -33.84 14.64 -12.89
N LEU A 335 -33.13 15.75 -12.75
CA LEU A 335 -33.72 17.09 -12.78
C LEU A 335 -33.46 17.76 -14.13
N ASP A 336 -34.38 18.64 -14.55
CA ASP A 336 -34.27 19.42 -15.80
C ASP A 336 -33.20 20.53 -15.71
N ASP A 337 -32.68 20.75 -14.51
CA ASP A 337 -31.57 21.65 -14.22
C ASP A 337 -30.35 21.37 -15.10
N LYS A 338 -29.82 22.41 -15.75
CA LYS A 338 -28.59 22.30 -16.54
C LYS A 338 -27.35 22.37 -15.66
N VAL A 339 -26.44 21.42 -15.85
CA VAL A 339 -25.12 21.43 -15.22
C VAL A 339 -24.36 22.69 -15.64
N ARG A 340 -23.72 23.38 -14.68
CA ARG A 340 -22.84 24.52 -14.96
C ARG A 340 -21.48 24.03 -15.47
N ILE A 341 -21.49 23.43 -16.65
CA ILE A 341 -20.33 22.79 -17.30
C ILE A 341 -19.13 23.73 -17.34
N LYS A 342 -19.31 25.00 -17.73
CA LYS A 342 -18.22 25.98 -17.78
C LYS A 342 -17.49 26.12 -16.44
N THR A 343 -18.22 26.14 -15.33
CA THR A 343 -17.64 26.24 -13.98
C THR A 343 -16.91 24.96 -13.61
N LEU A 344 -17.53 23.80 -13.84
CA LEU A 344 -16.93 22.50 -13.54
C LEU A 344 -15.63 22.28 -14.35
N THR A 345 -15.67 22.54 -15.66
CA THR A 345 -14.50 22.48 -16.55
C THR A 345 -13.39 23.43 -16.11
N LYS A 346 -13.72 24.67 -15.74
CA LYS A 346 -12.72 25.65 -15.26
C LYS A 346 -12.00 25.16 -14.00
N ILE A 347 -12.72 24.57 -13.05
CA ILE A 347 -12.13 24.06 -11.80
C ILE A 347 -11.30 22.81 -12.08
N ALA A 348 -11.77 21.91 -12.95
CA ALA A 348 -11.02 20.72 -13.35
C ALA A 348 -9.69 21.10 -14.03
N LEU A 349 -9.73 22.05 -14.98
CA LEU A 349 -8.52 22.61 -15.60
C LEU A 349 -7.60 23.27 -14.60
N ARG A 350 -8.14 24.02 -13.62
CA ARG A 350 -7.32 24.63 -12.56
C ARG A 350 -6.57 23.57 -11.76
N LYS A 351 -7.22 22.46 -11.41
CA LYS A 351 -6.58 21.34 -10.70
C LYS A 351 -5.49 20.68 -11.55
N LYS A 352 -5.76 20.40 -12.83
CA LYS A 352 -4.77 19.86 -13.79
C LYS A 352 -3.54 20.76 -13.93
N LYS A 353 -3.75 22.06 -14.13
CA LYS A 353 -2.65 23.03 -14.25
C LYS A 353 -1.86 23.18 -12.95
N ARG A 354 -2.56 23.19 -11.81
CA ARG A 354 -1.93 23.25 -10.48
C ARG A 354 -0.99 22.07 -10.25
N SER A 355 -1.32 20.89 -10.80
CA SER A 355 -0.54 19.66 -10.61
C SER A 355 0.73 19.53 -11.45
N LEU A 356 0.96 20.44 -12.39
CA LEU A 356 2.19 20.45 -13.19
C LEU A 356 3.40 20.79 -12.30
N PRO A 357 4.55 20.10 -12.45
CA PRO A 357 5.76 20.37 -11.65
C PRO A 357 6.24 21.81 -11.73
N GLU A 358 6.03 22.47 -12.87
CA GLU A 358 6.43 23.85 -13.13
C GLU A 358 5.51 24.90 -12.45
N HIS A 359 4.38 24.49 -11.85
CA HIS A 359 3.39 25.44 -11.35
C HIS A 359 3.89 26.18 -10.10
N PRO A 360 3.74 27.52 -9.99
CA PRO A 360 4.29 28.32 -8.88
C PRO A 360 3.81 27.93 -7.48
N SER A 361 2.62 27.32 -7.39
CA SER A 361 2.04 26.85 -6.13
C SER A 361 2.46 25.43 -5.76
N GLN A 362 3.31 24.76 -6.54
CA GLN A 362 3.86 23.48 -6.13
C GLN A 362 4.61 23.71 -4.81
N PRO A 363 4.34 22.92 -3.76
CA PRO A 363 5.20 22.94 -2.60
C PRO A 363 6.62 22.70 -3.10
N LYS A 364 7.57 23.52 -2.64
CA LYS A 364 9.00 23.22 -2.76
C LYS A 364 9.26 22.03 -1.82
N ILE A 365 8.71 20.87 -2.15
CA ILE A 365 9.08 19.61 -1.54
C ILE A 365 10.56 19.58 -1.75
N GLY A 366 11.31 19.69 -0.65
CA GLY A 366 12.74 19.63 -0.68
C GLY A 366 13.11 18.27 -1.25
N LEU A 367 13.26 18.20 -2.57
CA LEU A 367 14.31 17.42 -3.17
C LEU A 367 15.60 17.97 -2.57
N LYS A 368 15.93 17.53 -1.36
CA LYS A 368 17.29 17.09 -1.15
C LYS A 368 17.44 15.91 -2.10
N LEU A 369 17.74 16.24 -3.36
CA LEU A 369 18.73 15.45 -4.07
C LEU A 369 19.81 15.24 -3.03
N VAL A 370 19.98 14.00 -2.58
CA VAL A 370 21.20 13.59 -1.89
C VAL A 370 22.30 14.27 -2.67
N ASP A 371 23.07 15.13 -1.99
CA ASP A 371 24.01 16.07 -2.60
C ASP A 371 24.51 15.49 -3.90
N GLU A 372 24.36 16.24 -5.01
CA GLU A 372 24.98 15.91 -6.30
C GLU A 372 26.30 15.23 -5.99
N TYR A 373 26.46 13.98 -6.41
CA TYR A 373 27.66 13.20 -6.17
C TYR A 373 28.83 14.11 -6.49
N LYS A 374 29.48 14.68 -5.45
CA LYS A 374 30.52 15.69 -5.65
C LYS A 374 31.57 14.96 -6.43
N LYS A 375 31.69 15.29 -7.72
CA LYS A 375 32.71 14.67 -8.56
C LYS A 375 34.02 14.83 -7.79
N PRO A 376 34.70 13.73 -7.40
CA PRO A 376 35.97 13.84 -6.72
C PRO A 376 36.85 14.74 -7.56
N ASN A 377 37.65 15.59 -6.91
CA ASN A 377 38.48 16.51 -7.67
C ASN A 377 39.36 15.70 -8.67
N PRO A 378 39.75 16.26 -9.82
CA PRO A 378 40.42 15.49 -10.87
C PRO A 378 41.68 14.75 -10.37
N ILE A 379 42.34 15.31 -9.36
CA ILE A 379 43.55 14.78 -8.74
C ILE A 379 43.20 13.57 -7.85
N GLU A 380 42.18 13.67 -7.00
CA GLU A 380 41.67 12.57 -6.17
C GLU A 380 41.14 11.43 -7.04
N ALA A 381 40.39 11.75 -8.10
CA ALA A 381 39.88 10.76 -9.04
C ALA A 381 41.02 10.02 -9.78
N PHE A 382 42.10 10.74 -10.11
CA PHE A 382 43.30 10.16 -10.71
C PHE A 382 44.10 9.32 -9.72
N LEU A 383 44.23 9.76 -8.45
CA LEU A 383 45.07 9.11 -7.44
C LEU A 383 44.39 7.92 -6.74
N MET A 384 43.06 7.94 -6.57
CA MET A 384 42.32 6.88 -5.88
C MET A 384 42.61 5.46 -6.41
N PRO A 385 42.64 5.23 -7.74
CA PRO A 385 42.98 3.92 -8.29
C PRO A 385 44.39 3.45 -7.90
N PHE A 386 45.37 4.35 -7.85
CA PHE A 386 46.74 4.03 -7.44
C PHE A 386 46.83 3.73 -5.95
N VAL A 387 46.16 4.51 -5.10
CA VAL A 387 46.10 4.26 -3.66
C VAL A 387 45.42 2.91 -3.38
N ALA A 388 44.29 2.65 -4.03
CA ALA A 388 43.60 1.36 -3.94
C ALA A 388 44.50 0.21 -4.42
N THR A 389 45.23 0.39 -5.53
CA THR A 389 46.16 -0.62 -6.06
C THR A 389 47.31 -0.88 -5.08
N ILE A 390 47.92 0.14 -4.50
CA ILE A 390 48.98 0.00 -3.49
C ILE A 390 48.45 -0.77 -2.27
N ILE A 391 47.26 -0.43 -1.78
CA ILE A 391 46.62 -1.14 -0.67
C ILE A 391 46.36 -2.62 -1.03
N GLN A 392 45.93 -2.92 -2.26
CA GLN A 392 45.66 -4.30 -2.68
C GLN A 392 46.93 -5.12 -2.92
N VAL A 393 48.00 -4.52 -3.46
CA VAL A 393 49.30 -5.18 -3.66
C VAL A 393 49.97 -5.49 -2.31
N ALA A 394 49.79 -4.63 -1.30
CA ALA A 394 50.30 -4.86 0.05
C ALA A 394 49.50 -5.91 0.84
N ARG A 395 48.31 -6.31 0.37
CA ARG A 395 47.50 -7.35 1.02
C ARG A 395 48.02 -8.73 0.66
N LYS A 396 47.96 -9.64 1.62
CA LYS A 396 48.24 -11.06 1.36
C LYS A 396 47.19 -11.61 0.36
N PRO A 397 47.59 -12.50 -0.57
CA PRO A 397 46.65 -13.15 -1.47
C PRO A 397 45.55 -13.87 -0.68
N VAL A 398 44.30 -13.72 -1.12
CA VAL A 398 43.14 -14.43 -0.54
C VAL A 398 43.12 -15.91 -0.97
N THR A 399 43.91 -16.26 -2.00
CA THR A 399 43.99 -17.62 -2.55
C THR A 399 44.70 -18.57 -1.59
N VAL A 400 44.15 -19.78 -1.45
CA VAL A 400 44.81 -20.91 -0.76
C VAL A 400 45.20 -21.99 -1.76
N GLU A 401 46.17 -22.82 -1.37
CA GLU A 401 46.55 -24.01 -2.15
C GLU A 401 45.49 -25.11 -2.02
N TYR A 402 44.37 -24.98 -2.73
CA TYR A 402 43.38 -26.05 -2.85
C TYR A 402 43.91 -27.16 -3.78
N PRO A 403 43.80 -28.47 -3.46
CA PRO A 403 43.05 -29.07 -2.34
C PRO A 403 43.88 -29.31 -1.05
N LYS A 404 45.15 -28.91 -0.99
CA LYS A 404 46.02 -29.15 0.19
C LYS A 404 45.55 -28.39 1.43
N VAL A 405 44.96 -27.22 1.25
CA VAL A 405 44.38 -26.38 2.31
C VAL A 405 42.89 -26.17 2.03
N ARG A 406 42.03 -26.62 2.95
CA ARG A 406 40.58 -26.41 2.89
C ARG A 406 40.20 -25.05 3.47
N LEU A 407 39.44 -24.27 2.69
CA LEU A 407 38.85 -23.02 3.13
C LEU A 407 37.73 -23.28 4.14
N ARG A 408 37.65 -22.46 5.19
CA ARG A 408 36.45 -22.36 6.02
C ARG A 408 35.48 -21.39 5.37
N PRO A 409 34.30 -21.84 4.90
CA PRO A 409 33.30 -20.94 4.32
C PRO A 409 32.81 -19.93 5.35
N SER A 410 32.31 -18.78 4.88
CA SER A 410 31.72 -17.76 5.76
C SER A 410 30.51 -18.32 6.52
N GLU A 411 30.12 -17.67 7.63
CA GLU A 411 28.96 -18.11 8.41
C GLU A 411 27.65 -18.08 7.63
N ARG A 412 27.56 -17.23 6.60
CA ARG A 412 26.38 -17.11 5.73
C ARG A 412 26.43 -18.03 4.51
N PHE A 413 27.45 -18.88 4.41
CA PHE A 413 27.59 -19.76 3.26
C PHE A 413 26.46 -20.79 3.22
N MET A 414 25.84 -20.92 2.05
CA MET A 414 24.74 -21.84 1.79
C MET A 414 25.25 -23.04 0.99
N GLY A 415 25.64 -24.10 1.71
CA GLY A 415 26.15 -25.35 1.13
C GLY A 415 25.08 -26.45 1.08
N ARG A 416 25.52 -27.72 1.11
CA ARG A 416 24.63 -28.88 1.04
C ARG A 416 23.51 -28.82 2.05
N HIS A 417 22.30 -29.18 1.64
CA HIS A 417 21.16 -29.29 2.56
C HIS A 417 21.40 -30.43 3.56
N ARG A 418 20.98 -30.22 4.82
CA ARG A 418 20.92 -31.22 5.89
C ARG A 418 19.48 -31.38 6.33
N LEU A 419 19.04 -32.63 6.51
CA LEU A 419 17.69 -32.97 6.95
C LEU A 419 17.72 -33.67 8.31
N ASP A 420 17.02 -33.11 9.29
CA ASP A 420 16.71 -33.79 10.54
C ASP A 420 15.41 -34.59 10.38
N LEU A 421 15.54 -35.93 10.37
CA LEU A 421 14.42 -36.86 10.16
C LEU A 421 13.43 -36.90 11.34
N GLU A 422 13.87 -36.53 12.55
CA GLU A 422 13.02 -36.51 13.75
C GLU A 422 12.16 -35.25 13.78
N LEU A 423 12.75 -34.09 13.43
CA LEU A 423 12.04 -32.82 13.39
C LEU A 423 11.11 -32.69 12.17
N CYS A 424 11.46 -33.32 11.05
CA CYS A 424 10.68 -33.20 9.81
C CYS A 424 9.31 -33.86 9.97
N THR A 425 8.24 -33.14 9.65
CA THR A 425 6.85 -33.63 9.72
C THR A 425 6.33 -34.20 8.40
N GLY A 426 7.04 -34.01 7.28
CA GLY A 426 6.57 -34.38 5.94
C GLY A 426 5.55 -33.41 5.33
N CYS A 427 5.41 -32.19 5.87
CA CYS A 427 4.41 -31.21 5.43
C CYS A 427 4.57 -30.68 3.98
N SER A 428 5.66 -31.02 3.29
CA SER A 428 5.92 -30.66 1.89
C SER A 428 6.06 -29.16 1.58
N ILE A 429 6.19 -28.30 2.59
CA ILE A 429 6.36 -26.84 2.39
C ILE A 429 7.66 -26.53 1.63
N CYS A 430 8.76 -27.21 1.96
CA CYS A 430 10.05 -27.05 1.29
C CYS A 430 9.97 -27.33 -0.22
N ALA A 431 9.23 -28.37 -0.62
CA ALA A 431 9.01 -28.68 -2.03
C ALA A 431 8.17 -27.61 -2.75
N ARG A 432 7.12 -27.10 -2.08
CA ARG A 432 6.24 -26.06 -2.66
C ARG A 432 6.89 -24.70 -2.82
N VAL A 433 7.80 -24.33 -1.91
CA VAL A 433 8.51 -23.04 -1.96
C VAL A 433 9.75 -23.08 -2.88
N CYS A 434 10.18 -24.27 -3.31
CA CYS A 434 11.35 -24.43 -4.17
C CYS A 434 11.07 -23.87 -5.57
N ILE A 435 11.65 -22.71 -5.87
CA ILE A 435 11.52 -22.05 -7.19
C ILE A 435 12.13 -22.85 -8.33
N ASP A 436 13.14 -23.68 -8.03
CA ASP A 436 13.86 -24.51 -9.00
C ASP A 436 13.24 -25.92 -9.14
N PHE A 437 12.15 -26.21 -8.43
CA PHE A 437 11.53 -27.54 -8.35
C PHE A 437 12.52 -28.68 -8.06
N SER A 438 13.60 -28.37 -7.36
CA SER A 438 14.71 -29.30 -7.08
C SER A 438 14.46 -30.18 -5.85
N ILE A 439 13.29 -30.07 -5.22
CA ILE A 439 12.92 -30.85 -4.04
C ILE A 439 11.73 -31.73 -4.38
N GLU A 440 11.93 -33.05 -4.29
CA GLU A 440 10.89 -34.06 -4.45
C GLU A 440 10.58 -34.72 -3.09
N MET A 441 9.30 -34.95 -2.81
CA MET A 441 8.90 -35.64 -1.58
C MET A 441 8.89 -37.14 -1.84
N VAL A 442 9.73 -37.90 -1.14
CA VAL A 442 9.84 -39.35 -1.28
C VAL A 442 9.38 -40.05 -0.02
N ARG A 443 8.67 -41.17 -0.19
CA ARG A 443 8.13 -41.96 0.92
C ARG A 443 9.17 -42.98 1.40
N MET A 444 9.51 -42.92 2.68
CA MET A 444 10.44 -43.85 3.32
C MET A 444 9.72 -45.07 3.92
N GLU A 445 10.48 -46.08 4.35
CA GLU A 445 9.95 -47.33 4.95
C GLU A 445 9.08 -47.10 6.19
N ASN A 446 9.35 -46.02 6.95
CA ASN A 446 8.53 -45.62 8.11
C ASN A 446 7.13 -45.08 7.72
N GLY A 447 6.80 -45.09 6.43
CA GLY A 447 5.50 -44.69 5.89
C GLY A 447 5.30 -43.18 5.76
N ARG A 448 6.29 -42.37 6.15
CA ARG A 448 6.26 -40.89 6.08
C ARG A 448 7.03 -40.39 4.86
N GLU A 449 6.67 -39.20 4.39
CA GLU A 449 7.32 -38.54 3.27
C GLU A 449 8.38 -37.54 3.75
N TYR A 450 9.52 -37.51 3.07
CA TYR A 450 10.65 -36.65 3.37
C TYR A 450 11.19 -36.00 2.09
N PRO A 451 11.79 -34.80 2.19
CA PRO A 451 12.36 -34.14 1.03
C PRO A 451 13.64 -34.84 0.58
N SER A 452 13.72 -35.08 -0.72
CA SER A 452 14.92 -35.42 -1.48
C SER A 452 15.29 -34.20 -2.33
N VAL A 453 16.59 -33.92 -2.51
CA VAL A 453 17.05 -32.70 -3.19
C VAL A 453 17.98 -33.03 -4.36
N ASP A 454 17.64 -32.54 -5.54
CA ASP A 454 18.52 -32.52 -6.71
C ASP A 454 19.48 -31.32 -6.63
N MET A 455 20.73 -31.59 -6.26
CA MET A 455 21.76 -30.56 -6.15
C MET A 455 22.26 -30.07 -7.51
N ALA A 456 21.93 -30.76 -8.61
CA ALA A 456 22.32 -30.33 -9.95
C ALA A 456 21.50 -29.13 -10.44
N THR A 457 20.27 -28.97 -9.94
CA THR A 457 19.35 -27.88 -10.33
C THR A 457 19.11 -26.87 -9.22
N CYS A 458 19.44 -27.18 -7.97
CA CYS A 458 19.22 -26.27 -6.86
C CYS A 458 20.05 -24.99 -7.00
N SER A 459 19.42 -23.82 -6.86
CA SER A 459 20.09 -22.51 -6.84
C SER A 459 20.73 -22.15 -5.49
N PHE A 460 20.59 -23.01 -4.47
CA PHE A 460 21.06 -22.77 -3.10
C PHE A 460 20.51 -21.47 -2.46
N CYS A 461 19.29 -21.07 -2.83
CA CYS A 461 18.68 -19.82 -2.36
C CYS A 461 18.24 -19.80 -0.89
N GLY A 462 18.14 -20.96 -0.22
CA GLY A 462 17.79 -21.07 1.20
C GLY A 462 16.29 -20.99 1.55
N LEU A 463 15.39 -20.75 0.58
CA LEU A 463 13.94 -20.62 0.84
C LEU A 463 13.34 -21.84 1.54
N CYS A 464 13.80 -23.05 1.20
CA CYS A 464 13.33 -24.29 1.83
C CYS A 464 13.68 -24.36 3.32
N VAL A 465 14.79 -23.75 3.74
CA VAL A 465 15.23 -23.62 5.14
C VAL A 465 14.41 -22.55 5.85
N ASP A 466 14.28 -21.37 5.26
CA ASP A 466 13.56 -20.23 5.86
C ASP A 466 12.08 -20.53 6.11
N TYR A 467 11.45 -21.30 5.23
CA TYR A 467 10.03 -21.65 5.34
C TYR A 467 9.79 -22.97 6.09
N CYS A 468 10.82 -23.66 6.57
CA CYS A 468 10.63 -24.89 7.33
C CYS A 468 10.10 -24.57 8.74
N PRO A 469 8.85 -24.89 9.08
CA PRO A 469 8.26 -24.49 10.37
C PRO A 469 8.88 -25.21 11.57
N ARG A 470 9.61 -26.29 11.33
CA ARG A 470 10.28 -27.12 12.35
C ARG A 470 11.80 -26.98 12.30
N TYR A 471 12.32 -26.13 11.40
CA TYR A 471 13.76 -26.01 11.14
C TYR A 471 14.44 -27.36 10.85
N ALA A 472 13.68 -28.30 10.30
CA ALA A 472 14.13 -29.67 10.04
C ALA A 472 15.05 -29.77 8.82
N ILE A 473 14.98 -28.82 7.88
CA ILE A 473 15.94 -28.71 6.79
C ILE A 473 16.80 -27.47 7.03
N THR A 474 18.11 -27.64 6.95
CA THR A 474 19.13 -26.59 7.15
C THR A 474 20.16 -26.66 6.02
N MET A 475 21.04 -25.66 5.91
CA MET A 475 22.16 -25.69 4.97
C MET A 475 23.48 -25.78 5.73
N THR A 476 24.37 -26.61 5.22
CA THR A 476 25.69 -26.86 5.80
C THR A 476 26.75 -25.98 5.14
N LYS A 477 28.01 -26.16 5.56
CA LYS A 477 29.18 -25.56 4.92
C LYS A 477 29.85 -26.48 3.89
N GLU A 478 29.25 -27.62 3.56
CA GLU A 478 29.77 -28.54 2.55
C GLU A 478 29.55 -27.95 1.14
N PHE A 479 30.64 -27.68 0.44
CA PHE A 479 30.64 -27.09 -0.92
C PHE A 479 31.21 -28.02 -2.00
N GLU A 480 31.83 -29.13 -1.61
CA GLU A 480 32.41 -30.13 -2.52
C GLU A 480 31.32 -31.10 -3.03
N LEU A 481 30.38 -30.60 -3.84
CA LEU A 481 29.17 -31.34 -4.29
C LEU A 481 29.26 -31.88 -5.72
N ALA A 482 30.41 -31.74 -6.38
CA ALA A 482 30.58 -32.20 -7.75
C ALA A 482 30.51 -33.73 -7.83
N GLY A 483 29.68 -34.25 -8.74
CA GLY A 483 29.61 -35.67 -9.11
C GLY A 483 29.94 -35.86 -10.59
N TYR A 484 30.25 -37.09 -10.98
CA TYR A 484 30.52 -37.42 -12.39
C TYR A 484 29.23 -37.56 -13.21
N ASN A 485 28.13 -37.91 -12.52
CA ASN A 485 26.83 -38.19 -13.14
C ASN A 485 25.70 -37.49 -12.38
N ARG A 486 24.59 -37.17 -13.05
CA ARG A 486 23.42 -36.51 -12.40
C ARG A 486 22.85 -37.32 -11.24
N HIS A 487 22.83 -38.64 -11.36
CA HIS A 487 22.33 -39.54 -10.32
C HIS A 487 23.10 -39.41 -9.00
N GLU A 488 24.37 -39.01 -9.03
CA GLU A 488 25.21 -38.79 -7.84
C GLU A 488 24.92 -37.44 -7.16
N MET A 489 24.26 -36.51 -7.87
CA MET A 489 23.87 -35.20 -7.35
C MET A 489 22.45 -35.19 -6.79
N TRP A 490 21.74 -36.32 -6.88
CA TRP A 490 20.42 -36.50 -6.29
C TRP A 490 20.56 -37.08 -4.88
N TYR A 491 20.21 -36.29 -3.87
CA TYR A 491 20.37 -36.69 -2.48
C TYR A 491 19.05 -37.20 -1.89
N THR A 492 19.05 -38.46 -1.45
CA THR A 492 17.92 -39.07 -0.73
C THR A 492 17.79 -38.49 0.68
N PRO A 493 16.62 -38.60 1.34
CA PRO A 493 16.43 -38.15 2.72
C PRO A 493 17.48 -38.71 3.69
N GLU A 494 17.87 -39.97 3.53
CA GLU A 494 18.90 -40.61 4.34
C GLU A 494 20.26 -39.93 4.13
N GLN A 495 20.63 -39.64 2.87
CA GLN A 495 21.88 -38.95 2.55
C GLN A 495 21.89 -37.49 3.02
N LEU A 496 20.73 -36.83 3.05
CA LEU A 496 20.59 -35.48 3.61
C LEU A 496 20.70 -35.49 5.14
N SER A 497 20.34 -36.60 5.80
CA SER A 497 20.47 -36.73 7.26
C SER A 497 21.91 -36.93 7.73
N GLN A 498 22.76 -37.48 6.88
CA GLN A 498 24.16 -37.73 7.17
C GLN A 498 25.02 -36.52 6.80
N THR A 499 25.66 -35.83 7.74
CA THR A 499 26.65 -34.78 7.40
C THR A 499 28.06 -35.24 7.72
N LYS A 500 29.02 -34.93 6.85
CA LYS A 500 30.45 -35.02 7.20
C LYS A 500 30.72 -33.98 8.30
N GLU A 501 31.30 -34.43 9.41
CA GLU A 501 31.60 -33.59 10.58
C GLU A 501 32.36 -32.30 10.19
N GLU A 502 32.02 -31.20 10.88
CA GLU A 502 32.60 -29.86 10.68
C GLU A 502 34.07 -29.75 11.12
N GLU A 503 34.69 -30.82 11.64
CA GLU A 503 36.03 -30.81 12.24
C GLU A 503 37.21 -30.65 11.26
N SER A 504 36.96 -30.63 9.94
CA SER A 504 38.04 -30.60 8.93
C SER A 504 38.35 -29.22 8.32
N TYR A 505 37.67 -28.13 8.71
CA TYR A 505 37.86 -26.82 8.05
C TYR A 505 38.99 -26.00 8.69
N GLY A 506 39.92 -25.48 7.87
CA GLY A 506 41.10 -24.74 8.30
C GLY A 506 40.82 -23.33 8.85
N LYS A 507 41.88 -22.50 8.96
CA LYS A 507 41.79 -21.11 9.48
C LYS A 507 40.79 -20.26 8.68
N GLU A 508 40.03 -19.42 9.38
CA GLU A 508 39.10 -18.45 8.81
C GLU A 508 39.87 -17.36 8.04
N ILE A 509 39.54 -17.14 6.76
CA ILE A 509 40.33 -16.25 5.85
C ILE A 509 39.58 -14.95 5.51
N TYR A 510 38.28 -14.87 5.76
CA TYR A 510 37.53 -13.63 5.53
C TYR A 510 37.79 -12.65 6.69
N PRO A 511 38.33 -11.44 6.44
CA PRO A 511 38.26 -10.39 7.45
C PRO A 511 36.79 -10.11 7.72
N LYS A 512 36.40 -10.03 9.00
CA LYS A 512 35.07 -9.54 9.38
C LYS A 512 34.85 -8.23 8.63
N PRO A 513 33.74 -8.08 7.86
CA PRO A 513 33.49 -6.83 7.16
C PRO A 513 33.60 -5.69 8.17
N HIS A 514 34.25 -4.59 7.80
CA HIS A 514 34.25 -3.34 8.55
C HIS A 514 32.85 -2.71 8.48
N ILE A 515 31.84 -3.44 8.94
CA ILE A 515 30.61 -2.85 9.44
C ILE A 515 30.92 -2.70 10.92
N ASN A 516 30.93 -1.46 11.42
CA ASN A 516 31.04 -1.23 12.84
C ASN A 516 29.75 -1.77 13.48
N VAL A 517 29.75 -3.04 13.90
CA VAL A 517 28.55 -3.73 14.42
C VAL A 517 28.16 -3.20 15.81
N GLU A 518 28.97 -2.31 16.40
CA GLU A 518 28.61 -1.62 17.64
C GLU A 518 27.36 -0.73 17.51
N THR A 519 26.94 -0.33 16.30
CA THR A 519 25.74 0.49 16.10
C THR A 519 24.48 -0.28 15.73
N VAL A 520 24.53 -1.61 15.67
CA VAL A 520 23.31 -2.44 15.53
C VAL A 520 23.21 -3.33 16.76
N LYS A 521 22.61 -2.80 17.84
CA LYS A 521 22.10 -3.67 18.89
C LYS A 521 21.08 -4.62 18.26
N PRO A 522 21.25 -5.94 18.37
CA PRO A 522 20.21 -6.88 17.97
C PRO A 522 18.95 -6.60 18.81
N LEU A 523 17.80 -6.49 18.15
CA LEU A 523 16.49 -6.26 18.75
C LEU A 523 15.96 -7.46 19.56
N THR A 524 16.83 -8.40 19.94
CA THR A 524 16.49 -9.65 20.63
C THR A 524 16.92 -9.67 22.10
N ALA A 525 17.34 -8.53 22.68
CA ALA A 525 17.82 -8.47 24.08
C ALA A 525 16.88 -7.69 25.02
N GLN A 526 15.55 -7.78 24.84
CA GLN A 526 14.58 -7.19 25.76
C GLN A 526 13.39 -8.11 26.09
N TYR A 527 13.53 -9.42 25.91
CA TYR A 527 12.48 -10.38 26.29
C TYR A 527 12.95 -11.47 27.25
N ASP A 528 14.06 -11.29 27.94
CA ASP A 528 14.38 -12.08 29.12
C ASP A 528 14.99 -11.18 30.20
N GLU A 529 14.42 -11.30 31.40
CA GLU A 529 14.79 -10.77 32.71
C GLU A 529 14.02 -9.52 33.24
N GLU A 530 13.23 -9.83 34.28
CA GLU A 530 12.41 -9.05 35.25
C GLU A 530 10.99 -8.60 34.86
#